data_AF-A0A4Z2H4G2-F1
#
_entry.id   AF-A0A4Z2H4G2-F1
#
_cell.length_a   1.000
_cell.length_b   1.000
_cell.length_c   1.000
_cell.angle_alpha   90.00
_cell.angle_beta   90.00
_cell.angle_gamma   90.00
#
_symmetry.space_group_name_H-M   'P 1'
#
loop_
_entity.id
_entity.type
_entity.pdbx_description
1 polymer ?
#
loop_
_entity_poly.entity_id
_entity_poly.type
_entity_poly.pdbx_seq_one_letter_code
_entity_poly.pdbx_strand_id
1 'polypeptide(L)'
;MSGIPVEEEEQEQDTSIKGRLFALLYKIKGPPQKTEKEPTEKEQAAPTNLKELISQTITSWAQESLIQDPELVRVMFSLLRRQYDGIGELLRAMKKSYTISAASVQDAINLLVSLGQIRSLLSVRMGKEEEKLMIDGLGDIMNNKVFYQHPNLMRVLGMHETVMEVMVNVLGSDKSQEIAFPKMVASCCRFLCYFCRISRQNQKAMFDHLGYLLENSSVGLG
;
A
#
# COMPACT_ATOMS: atom_id res chain seq x y z
N MET A 1 -6.41 -63.72 -13.61
CA MET A 1 -6.34 -62.75 -12.51
C MET A 1 -6.86 -61.44 -13.07
N SER A 2 -8.09 -61.10 -12.71
CA SER A 2 -8.80 -59.91 -13.17
C SER A 2 -8.14 -58.66 -12.56
N GLY A 3 -7.80 -57.68 -13.40
CA GLY A 3 -7.34 -56.38 -12.94
C GLY A 3 -8.48 -55.65 -12.24
N ILE A 4 -8.28 -55.30 -10.98
CA ILE A 4 -9.18 -54.46 -10.21
C ILE A 4 -9.04 -53.03 -10.77
N PRO A 5 -10.11 -52.36 -11.20
CA PRO A 5 -10.04 -50.95 -11.54
C PRO A 5 -9.79 -50.18 -10.24
N VAL A 6 -8.78 -49.32 -10.23
CA VAL A 6 -8.59 -48.34 -9.16
C VAL A 6 -9.77 -47.38 -9.28
N GLU A 7 -10.73 -47.52 -8.37
CA GLU A 7 -11.75 -46.50 -8.15
C GLU A 7 -11.00 -45.21 -7.79
N GLU A 8 -11.09 -44.21 -8.66
CA GLU A 8 -10.79 -42.84 -8.28
C GLU A 8 -11.78 -42.51 -7.15
N GLU A 9 -11.31 -42.54 -5.91
CA GLU A 9 -12.06 -42.00 -4.78
C GLU A 9 -12.32 -40.52 -5.10
N GLU A 10 -13.52 -40.23 -5.61
CA GLU A 10 -14.11 -38.90 -5.61
C GLU A 10 -14.15 -38.45 -4.15
N GLN A 11 -13.08 -37.80 -3.70
CA GLN A 11 -13.06 -37.14 -2.41
C GLN A 11 -14.21 -36.14 -2.42
N GLU A 12 -15.28 -36.45 -1.69
CA GLU A 12 -16.40 -35.54 -1.46
C GLU A 12 -15.82 -34.18 -1.09
N GLN A 13 -15.98 -33.21 -1.99
CA GLN A 13 -15.52 -31.85 -1.74
C GLN A 13 -16.21 -31.36 -0.48
N ASP A 14 -15.45 -31.20 0.60
CA ASP A 14 -15.94 -30.64 1.86
C ASP A 14 -16.55 -29.25 1.59
N THR A 15 -17.88 -29.21 1.48
CA THR A 15 -18.65 -27.99 1.19
C THR A 15 -18.79 -27.09 2.41
N SER A 16 -18.26 -27.50 3.57
CA SER A 16 -18.21 -26.67 4.76
C SER A 16 -17.41 -25.39 4.50
N ILE A 17 -17.65 -24.37 5.33
CA ILE A 17 -16.90 -23.10 5.28
C ILE A 17 -15.39 -23.38 5.45
N LYS A 18 -15.05 -24.36 6.30
CA LYS A 18 -13.68 -24.80 6.55
C LYS A 18 -13.08 -25.42 5.29
N GLY A 19 -13.78 -26.37 4.65
CA GLY A 19 -13.34 -27.00 3.41
C GLY A 19 -13.13 -26.00 2.28
N ARG A 20 -14.06 -25.07 2.08
CA ARG A 20 -13.92 -23.98 1.09
C ARG A 20 -12.71 -23.08 1.36
N LEU A 21 -12.45 -22.74 2.63
CA LEU A 21 -11.30 -21.94 3.01
C LEU A 21 -9.98 -22.69 2.77
N PHE A 22 -9.91 -23.98 3.11
CA PHE A 22 -8.74 -24.82 2.84
C PHE A 22 -8.51 -24.99 1.34
N ALA A 23 -9.55 -25.17 0.54
CA ALA A 23 -9.44 -25.25 -0.92
C ALA A 23 -8.84 -23.95 -1.50
N LEU A 24 -9.28 -22.78 -1.01
CA LEU A 24 -8.70 -21.50 -1.40
C LEU A 24 -7.23 -21.38 -0.97
N LEU A 25 -6.90 -21.79 0.26
CA LEU A 25 -5.53 -21.80 0.78
C LEU A 25 -4.61 -22.66 -0.10
N TYR A 26 -5.04 -23.85 -0.49
CA TYR A 26 -4.26 -24.76 -1.32
C TYR A 26 -4.11 -24.25 -2.75
N LYS A 27 -5.09 -23.50 -3.29
CA LYS A 27 -4.91 -22.80 -4.57
C LYS A 27 -3.86 -21.69 -4.51
N ILE A 28 -3.73 -21.01 -3.37
CA ILE A 28 -2.79 -19.88 -3.20
C ILE A 28 -1.37 -20.37 -2.86
N LYS A 29 -1.24 -21.28 -1.89
CA LYS A 29 0.06 -21.75 -1.38
C LYS A 29 0.57 -23.00 -2.11
N GLY A 30 -0.31 -23.70 -2.83
CA GLY A 30 -0.12 -25.11 -3.16
C GLY A 30 -0.47 -26.01 -1.96
N PRO A 31 -0.74 -27.30 -2.20
CA PRO A 31 -0.83 -28.29 -1.13
C PRO A 31 0.48 -28.33 -0.33
N PRO A 32 0.45 -28.69 0.96
CA PRO A 32 1.67 -28.83 1.76
C PRO A 32 2.59 -29.83 1.06
N GLN A 33 3.72 -29.33 0.56
CA GLN A 33 4.75 -30.18 -0.01
C GLN A 33 5.27 -31.09 1.11
N LYS A 34 5.16 -32.40 0.92
CA LYS A 34 5.90 -33.37 1.73
C LYS A 34 7.38 -33.03 1.54
N THR A 35 8.10 -32.85 2.63
CA THR A 35 9.55 -32.63 2.64
C THR A 35 10.26 -33.82 1.99
N GLU A 36 10.56 -33.70 0.70
CA GLU A 36 11.46 -34.55 -0.08
C GLU A 36 12.09 -33.64 -1.15
N LYS A 37 13.39 -33.55 -1.41
CA LYS A 37 14.63 -34.24 -1.02
C LYS A 37 15.76 -33.22 -1.23
N GLU A 38 16.97 -33.53 -0.75
CA GLU A 38 18.19 -32.74 -0.98
C GLU A 38 18.34 -32.28 -2.44
N PRO A 39 18.90 -31.07 -2.68
CA PRO A 39 19.07 -30.56 -4.02
C PRO A 39 20.13 -31.41 -4.73
N THR A 40 19.67 -32.35 -5.56
CA THR A 40 20.54 -33.00 -6.53
C THR A 40 20.84 -31.98 -7.62
N GLU A 41 22.13 -31.71 -7.84
CA GLU A 41 22.62 -30.89 -8.95
C GLU A 41 22.04 -31.43 -10.26
N LYS A 42 21.03 -30.76 -10.79
CA LYS A 42 20.51 -30.98 -12.13
C LYS A 42 20.85 -29.75 -12.95
N GLU A 43 21.47 -30.01 -14.09
CA GLU A 43 21.61 -29.09 -15.23
C GLU A 43 20.40 -28.15 -15.31
N GLN A 44 20.65 -26.83 -15.41
CA GLN A 44 19.61 -25.80 -15.24
C GLN A 44 18.44 -26.06 -16.20
N ALA A 45 17.39 -26.70 -15.69
CA ALA A 45 16.19 -26.96 -16.44
C ALA A 45 15.54 -25.63 -16.84
N ALA A 46 14.98 -25.59 -18.05
CA ALA A 46 14.27 -24.43 -18.54
C ALA A 46 13.21 -23.99 -17.52
N PRO A 47 13.14 -22.69 -17.20
CA PRO A 47 12.24 -22.21 -16.16
C PRO A 47 10.79 -22.48 -16.53
N THR A 48 10.01 -23.04 -15.60
CA THR A 48 8.62 -23.43 -15.84
C THR A 48 7.61 -22.35 -15.44
N ASN A 49 8.05 -21.39 -14.63
CA ASN A 49 7.23 -20.29 -14.13
C ASN A 49 8.06 -19.01 -13.97
N LEU A 50 7.37 -17.87 -13.80
CA LEU A 50 8.01 -16.56 -13.71
C LEU A 50 8.98 -16.45 -12.52
N LYS A 51 8.69 -17.12 -11.40
CA LYS A 51 9.55 -17.11 -10.21
C LYS A 51 10.89 -17.78 -10.51
N GLU A 52 10.87 -18.95 -11.14
CA GLU A 52 12.07 -19.67 -11.55
C GLU A 52 12.88 -18.87 -12.58
N LEU A 53 12.22 -18.31 -13.59
CA LEU A 53 12.86 -17.47 -14.59
C LEU A 53 13.63 -16.33 -13.95
N ILE A 54 12.97 -15.52 -13.11
CA ILE A 54 13.60 -14.39 -12.43
C ILE A 54 14.75 -14.86 -11.52
N SER A 55 14.56 -15.96 -10.79
CA SER A 55 15.58 -16.46 -9.86
C SER A 55 16.83 -16.95 -10.60
N GLN A 56 16.65 -17.68 -11.71
CA GLN A 56 17.75 -18.15 -12.56
C GLN A 56 18.46 -16.97 -13.24
N THR A 57 17.72 -16.03 -13.83
CA THR A 57 18.30 -14.86 -14.51
C THR A 57 19.13 -14.00 -13.57
N ILE A 58 18.61 -13.65 -12.39
CA ILE A 58 19.33 -12.82 -11.41
C ILE A 58 20.59 -13.55 -10.91
N THR A 59 20.51 -14.87 -10.73
CA THR A 59 21.66 -15.69 -10.29
C THR A 59 22.73 -15.74 -11.39
N SER A 60 22.34 -15.95 -12.64
CA SER A 60 23.26 -15.93 -13.79
C SER A 60 23.96 -14.58 -13.92
N TRP A 61 23.24 -13.45 -13.83
CA TRP A 61 23.84 -12.12 -13.91
C TRP A 61 24.89 -11.87 -12.81
N ALA A 62 24.61 -12.35 -11.59
CA ALA A 62 25.53 -12.22 -10.45
C ALA A 62 26.75 -13.16 -10.54
N GLN A 63 26.65 -14.27 -11.28
CA GLN A 63 27.73 -15.24 -11.47
C GLN A 63 28.62 -14.93 -12.68
N GLU A 64 28.03 -14.44 -13.76
CA GLU A 64 28.72 -14.21 -15.03
C GLU A 64 29.54 -12.91 -15.05
N SER A 65 29.17 -11.93 -14.22
CA SER A 65 29.81 -10.61 -14.26
C SER A 65 29.89 -9.95 -12.88
N LEU A 66 30.97 -9.20 -12.64
CA LEU A 66 31.08 -8.33 -11.48
C LEU A 66 30.25 -7.07 -11.70
N ILE A 67 29.15 -6.94 -10.96
CA ILE A 67 28.26 -5.77 -11.03
C ILE A 67 28.79 -4.67 -10.10
N GLN A 68 29.16 -3.52 -10.68
CA GLN A 68 29.72 -2.40 -9.92
C GLN A 68 28.66 -1.43 -9.38
N ASP A 69 27.52 -1.30 -10.05
CA ASP A 69 26.46 -0.37 -9.65
C ASP A 69 25.71 -0.90 -8.40
N PRO A 70 25.85 -0.27 -7.23
CA PRO A 70 25.20 -0.73 -6.01
C PRO A 70 23.67 -0.60 -6.07
N GLU A 71 23.13 0.32 -6.87
CA GLU A 71 21.68 0.49 -6.98
C GLU A 71 21.06 -0.66 -7.78
N LEU A 72 21.70 -1.07 -8.88
CA LEU A 72 21.32 -2.27 -9.61
C LEU A 72 21.32 -3.51 -8.72
N VAL A 73 22.39 -3.71 -7.92
CA VAL A 73 22.48 -4.83 -6.97
C VAL A 73 21.32 -4.80 -5.98
N ARG A 74 20.99 -3.63 -5.42
CA ARG A 74 19.85 -3.47 -4.50
C ARG A 74 18.53 -3.84 -5.15
N VAL A 75 18.27 -3.41 -6.39
CA VAL A 75 17.03 -3.73 -7.12
C VAL A 75 16.95 -5.23 -7.44
N MET A 76 18.06 -5.85 -7.85
CA MET A 76 18.12 -7.28 -8.12
C MET A 76 17.76 -8.10 -6.87
N PHE A 77 18.39 -7.84 -5.73
CA PHE A 77 18.09 -8.58 -4.49
C PHE A 77 16.69 -8.27 -3.95
N SER A 78 16.19 -7.04 -4.12
CA SER A 78 14.81 -6.68 -3.78
C SER A 78 13.81 -7.50 -4.60
N LEU A 79 14.02 -7.60 -5.92
CA LEU A 79 13.18 -8.39 -6.81
C LEU A 79 13.23 -9.88 -6.45
N LEU A 80 14.43 -10.42 -6.22
CA LEU A 80 14.61 -11.82 -5.82
C LEU A 80 13.88 -12.10 -4.51
N ARG A 81 14.08 -11.28 -3.48
CA ARG A 81 13.35 -11.40 -2.20
C ARG A 81 11.84 -11.40 -2.41
N ARG A 82 11.32 -10.56 -3.30
CA ARG A 82 9.88 -10.47 -3.61
C ARG A 82 9.33 -11.76 -4.23
N GLN A 83 10.13 -12.45 -5.05
CA GLN A 83 9.74 -13.73 -5.64
C GLN A 83 9.62 -14.86 -4.60
N TYR A 84 10.41 -14.80 -3.53
CA TYR A 84 10.37 -15.80 -2.45
C TYR A 84 9.42 -15.42 -1.31
N ASP A 85 9.25 -14.14 -1.01
CA ASP A 85 8.35 -13.60 0.02
C ASP A 85 6.92 -13.33 -0.51
N GLY A 86 6.38 -14.22 -1.34
CA GLY A 86 5.04 -14.04 -1.93
C GLY A 86 3.92 -13.92 -0.88
N ILE A 87 4.04 -14.66 0.23
CA ILE A 87 3.07 -14.58 1.35
C ILE A 87 3.16 -13.22 2.06
N GLY A 88 4.37 -12.73 2.31
CA GLY A 88 4.57 -11.41 2.92
C GLY A 88 4.06 -10.29 2.02
N GLU A 89 4.29 -10.39 0.70
CA GLU A 89 3.74 -9.45 -0.28
C GLU A 89 2.21 -9.46 -0.30
N LEU A 90 1.59 -10.65 -0.28
CA LEU A 90 0.14 -10.78 -0.18
C LEU A 90 -0.39 -10.16 1.12
N LEU A 91 0.25 -10.43 2.26
CA LEU A 91 -0.14 -9.86 3.55
C LEU A 91 -0.06 -8.32 3.53
N ARG A 92 0.98 -7.74 2.93
CA ARG A 92 1.13 -6.28 2.76
C ARG A 92 0.03 -5.72 1.84
N ALA A 93 -0.26 -6.39 0.74
CA ALA A 93 -1.31 -5.98 -0.19
C ALA A 93 -2.69 -6.04 0.47
N MET A 94 -3.01 -7.11 1.20
CA MET A 94 -4.29 -7.29 1.90
C MET A 94 -4.55 -6.19 2.94
N LYS A 95 -3.53 -5.68 3.62
CA LYS A 95 -3.67 -4.54 4.54
C LYS A 95 -4.12 -3.25 3.82
N LYS A 96 -3.88 -3.15 2.52
CA LYS A 96 -4.27 -2.01 1.67
C LYS A 96 -5.51 -2.29 0.81
N SER A 97 -5.96 -3.53 0.72
CA SER A 97 -7.17 -3.91 0.01
C SER A 97 -8.41 -3.49 0.78
N TYR A 98 -9.37 -2.90 0.09
CA TYR A 98 -10.65 -2.48 0.68
C TYR A 98 -11.76 -2.70 -0.33
N THR A 99 -12.94 -3.11 0.14
CA THR A 99 -14.12 -3.32 -0.69
C THR A 99 -15.13 -2.21 -0.46
N ILE A 100 -15.72 -1.72 -1.55
CA ILE A 100 -16.78 -0.70 -1.54
C ILE A 100 -18.01 -1.23 -2.26
N SER A 101 -19.17 -0.65 -1.96
CA SER A 101 -20.39 -0.95 -2.68
C SER A 101 -20.30 -0.49 -4.14
N ALA A 102 -20.94 -1.24 -5.04
CA ALA A 102 -21.06 -0.86 -6.45
C ALA A 102 -21.69 0.53 -6.64
N ALA A 103 -22.60 0.93 -5.75
CA ALA A 103 -23.25 2.24 -5.79
C ALA A 103 -22.28 3.41 -5.51
N SER A 104 -21.17 3.16 -4.82
CA SER A 104 -20.21 4.18 -4.38
C SER A 104 -18.95 4.25 -5.26
N VAL A 105 -18.91 3.51 -6.37
CA VAL A 105 -17.70 3.42 -7.22
C VAL A 105 -17.33 4.78 -7.80
N GLN A 106 -18.29 5.54 -8.33
CA GLN A 106 -18.00 6.85 -8.92
C GLN A 106 -17.50 7.84 -7.86
N ASP A 107 -18.12 7.86 -6.68
CA ASP A 107 -17.68 8.69 -5.56
C ASP A 107 -16.26 8.30 -5.12
N ALA A 108 -15.95 7.01 -5.07
CA ALA A 108 -14.60 6.53 -4.73
C ALA A 108 -13.56 6.92 -5.78
N ILE A 109 -13.90 6.86 -7.08
CA ILE A 109 -13.02 7.33 -8.15
C ILE A 109 -12.73 8.83 -7.98
N ASN A 110 -13.77 9.65 -7.78
CA ASN A 110 -13.61 11.09 -7.58
C ASN A 110 -12.71 11.38 -6.36
N LEU A 111 -12.91 10.65 -5.25
CA LEU A 111 -12.06 10.77 -4.07
C LEU A 111 -10.60 10.41 -4.35
N LEU A 112 -10.34 9.36 -5.13
CA LEU A 112 -8.98 8.96 -5.52
C LEU A 112 -8.32 9.97 -6.46
N VAL A 113 -9.09 10.61 -7.35
CA VAL A 113 -8.60 11.69 -8.22
C VAL A 113 -8.17 12.89 -7.38
N SER A 114 -9.03 13.38 -6.47
CA SER A 114 -8.68 14.48 -5.57
C SER A 114 -7.48 14.15 -4.68
N LEU A 115 -7.38 12.91 -4.17
CA LEU A 115 -6.22 12.45 -3.40
C LEU A 115 -4.95 12.39 -4.25
N GLY A 116 -5.06 11.95 -5.52
CA GLY A 116 -3.96 11.96 -6.47
C GLY A 116 -3.41 13.36 -6.73
N GLN A 117 -4.32 14.33 -6.91
CA GLN A 117 -3.96 15.75 -7.05
C GLN A 117 -3.25 16.28 -5.81
N ILE A 118 -3.72 15.96 -4.60
CA ILE A 118 -3.02 16.37 -3.37
C ILE A 118 -1.63 15.73 -3.29
N ARG A 119 -1.50 14.45 -3.61
CA ARG A 119 -0.20 13.75 -3.56
C ARG A 119 0.81 14.28 -4.57
N SER A 120 0.38 14.79 -5.72
CA SER A 120 1.31 15.40 -6.68
C SER A 120 1.94 16.69 -6.13
N LEU A 121 1.33 17.33 -5.12
CA LEU A 121 1.89 18.51 -4.47
C LEU A 121 3.06 18.18 -3.54
N LEU A 122 3.27 16.91 -3.15
CA LEU A 122 4.38 16.50 -2.28
C LEU A 122 5.75 16.69 -2.95
N SER A 123 5.82 16.61 -4.28
CA SER A 123 7.07 16.74 -5.04
C SER A 123 7.32 18.15 -5.58
N VAL A 124 6.40 19.09 -5.35
CA VAL A 124 6.42 20.43 -5.94
C VAL A 124 6.61 21.48 -4.84
N ARG A 125 7.35 22.54 -5.15
CA ARG A 125 7.46 23.69 -4.24
C ARG A 125 6.15 24.46 -4.22
N MET A 126 5.65 24.77 -3.02
CA MET A 126 4.36 25.45 -2.88
C MET A 126 4.37 26.88 -3.44
N GLY A 127 3.36 27.15 -4.27
CA GLY A 127 3.01 28.46 -4.83
C GLY A 127 1.51 28.75 -4.68
N LYS A 128 1.06 29.86 -5.26
CA LYS A 128 -0.35 30.31 -5.18
C LYS A 128 -1.31 29.39 -5.94
N GLU A 129 -0.85 28.78 -7.02
CA GLU A 129 -1.65 27.83 -7.81
C GLU A 129 -1.80 26.51 -7.06
N GLU A 130 -0.70 26.00 -6.49
CA GLU A 130 -0.68 24.81 -5.65
C GLU A 130 -1.51 25.00 -4.37
N GLU A 131 -1.47 26.20 -3.77
CA GLU A 131 -2.33 26.57 -2.63
C GLU A 131 -3.81 26.35 -2.98
N LYS A 132 -4.23 26.87 -4.14
CA LYS A 132 -5.61 26.74 -4.61
C LYS A 132 -5.96 25.27 -4.88
N LEU A 133 -5.10 24.55 -5.59
CA LEU A 133 -5.30 23.13 -5.89
C LEU A 133 -5.42 22.28 -4.62
N MET A 134 -4.67 22.62 -3.56
CA MET A 134 -4.74 21.95 -2.27
C MET A 134 -6.09 22.22 -1.58
N ILE A 135 -6.52 23.49 -1.52
CA ILE A 135 -7.78 23.87 -0.89
C ILE A 135 -8.96 23.23 -1.60
N ASP A 136 -8.99 23.29 -2.93
CA ASP A 136 -10.05 22.72 -3.75
C ASP A 136 -10.10 21.19 -3.60
N GLY A 137 -8.94 20.52 -3.68
CA GLY A 137 -8.85 19.06 -3.50
C GLY A 137 -9.29 18.57 -2.11
N LEU A 138 -8.94 19.30 -1.05
CA LEU A 138 -9.44 19.00 0.30
C LEU A 138 -10.96 19.22 0.42
N GLY A 139 -11.47 20.27 -0.22
CA GLY A 139 -12.90 20.57 -0.30
C GLY A 139 -13.67 19.43 -0.97
N ASP A 140 -13.19 18.95 -2.11
CA ASP A 140 -13.80 17.84 -2.85
C ASP A 140 -13.85 16.55 -2.03
N ILE A 141 -12.75 16.22 -1.33
CA ILE A 141 -12.70 15.05 -0.45
C ILE A 141 -13.70 15.19 0.70
N MET A 142 -13.76 16.36 1.36
CA MET A 142 -14.68 16.61 2.46
C MET A 142 -16.15 16.62 2.04
N ASN A 143 -16.45 16.94 0.79
CA ASN A 143 -17.79 16.90 0.23
C ASN A 143 -18.18 15.52 -0.33
N ASN A 144 -17.26 14.55 -0.31
CA ASN A 144 -17.49 13.22 -0.82
C ASN A 144 -18.12 12.31 0.25
N LYS A 145 -19.19 11.59 -0.10
CA LYS A 145 -19.91 10.70 0.84
C LYS A 145 -19.07 9.51 1.30
N VAL A 146 -18.18 9.00 0.44
CA VAL A 146 -17.28 7.88 0.75
C VAL A 146 -16.35 8.22 1.92
N PHE A 147 -15.97 9.49 2.07
CA PHE A 147 -15.15 9.97 3.18
C PHE A 147 -15.76 9.65 4.54
N TYR A 148 -17.08 9.80 4.66
CA TYR A 148 -17.83 9.56 5.90
C TYR A 148 -18.30 8.11 6.04
N GLN A 149 -18.68 7.47 4.92
CA GLN A 149 -19.16 6.08 4.92
C GLN A 149 -18.03 5.08 5.19
N HIS A 150 -16.80 5.40 4.79
CA HIS A 150 -15.68 4.47 4.83
C HIS A 150 -14.45 5.09 5.53
N PRO A 151 -14.51 5.39 6.84
CA PRO A 151 -13.40 6.00 7.57
C PRO A 151 -12.12 5.15 7.58
N ASN A 152 -12.26 3.83 7.55
CA ASN A 152 -11.12 2.91 7.47
C ASN A 152 -10.38 3.04 6.14
N LEU A 153 -11.08 3.29 5.04
CA LEU A 153 -10.46 3.52 3.74
C LEU A 153 -9.58 4.78 3.77
N MET A 154 -10.04 5.85 4.42
CA MET A 154 -9.27 7.10 4.53
C MET A 154 -7.93 6.90 5.26
N ARG A 155 -7.91 6.01 6.25
CA ARG A 155 -6.70 5.62 6.98
C ARG A 155 -5.81 4.70 6.15
N VAL A 156 -6.38 3.69 5.48
CA VAL A 156 -5.64 2.77 4.60
C VAL A 156 -4.97 3.52 3.44
N LEU A 157 -5.62 4.56 2.93
CA LEU A 157 -5.08 5.44 1.90
C LEU A 157 -4.02 6.42 2.45
N GLY A 158 -3.76 6.49 3.76
CA GLY A 158 -2.74 7.40 4.30
C GLY A 158 -3.02 8.88 4.01
N MET A 159 -4.30 9.28 3.92
CA MET A 159 -4.67 10.63 3.49
C MET A 159 -4.23 11.68 4.51
N HIS A 160 -4.37 11.37 5.79
CA HIS A 160 -3.91 12.19 6.90
C HIS A 160 -2.39 12.39 6.87
N GLU A 161 -1.60 11.33 6.62
CA GLU A 161 -0.15 11.41 6.45
C GLU A 161 0.23 12.36 5.30
N THR A 162 -0.43 12.22 4.14
CA THR A 162 -0.21 13.09 2.98
C THR A 162 -0.49 14.56 3.31
N VAL A 163 -1.62 14.86 3.96
CA VAL A 163 -1.98 16.24 4.30
C VAL A 163 -1.03 16.84 5.33
N MET A 164 -0.57 16.04 6.28
CA MET A 164 0.42 16.45 7.27
C MET A 164 1.78 16.79 6.64
N GLU A 165 2.28 15.94 5.73
CA GLU A 165 3.54 16.21 5.01
C GLU A 165 3.45 17.50 4.18
N VAL A 166 2.34 17.68 3.43
CA VAL A 166 2.11 18.90 2.65
C VAL A 166 2.11 20.14 3.57
N MET A 167 1.45 20.06 4.72
CA MET A 167 1.39 21.15 5.69
C MET A 167 2.78 21.49 6.25
N VAL A 168 3.59 20.48 6.60
CA VAL A 168 4.94 20.72 7.15
C VAL A 168 5.91 21.23 6.08
N ASN A 169 5.79 20.82 4.82
CA ASN A 169 6.60 21.36 3.73
C ASN A 169 6.43 22.88 3.57
N VAL A 170 5.25 23.41 3.92
CA VAL A 170 4.98 24.85 3.94
C VAL A 170 5.58 25.50 5.19
N LEU A 171 5.34 24.93 6.36
CA LEU A 171 5.77 25.49 7.66
C LEU A 171 7.29 25.45 7.85
N GLY A 172 7.98 24.42 7.35
CA GLY A 172 9.42 24.23 7.50
C GLY A 172 10.27 25.04 6.53
N SER A 173 9.65 25.75 5.59
CA SER A 173 10.35 26.44 4.50
C SER A 173 10.81 27.86 4.86
N ASP A 174 10.29 28.46 5.94
CA ASP A 174 10.67 29.80 6.34
C ASP A 174 10.92 29.90 7.85
N LYS A 175 12.10 30.40 8.23
CA LYS A 175 12.44 30.72 9.64
C LYS A 175 11.84 32.06 10.06
N SER A 176 11.22 32.78 9.13
CA SER A 176 10.39 33.94 9.42
C SER A 176 9.15 33.47 10.21
N GLN A 177 8.68 34.27 11.16
CA GLN A 177 7.52 33.93 12.00
C GLN A 177 6.19 34.01 11.22
N GLU A 178 6.21 34.29 9.92
CA GLU A 178 5.03 34.46 9.09
C GLU A 178 4.75 33.22 8.23
N ILE A 179 3.53 32.67 8.35
CA ILE A 179 3.07 31.56 7.53
C ILE A 179 2.82 32.07 6.10
N ALA A 180 3.56 31.56 5.12
CA ALA A 180 3.44 31.97 3.71
C ALA A 180 2.05 31.70 3.09
N PHE A 181 1.37 30.62 3.48
CA PHE A 181 0.08 30.19 2.92
C PHE A 181 -0.95 29.84 4.02
N PRO A 182 -1.45 30.83 4.78
CA PRO A 182 -2.25 30.59 5.97
C PRO A 182 -3.62 29.98 5.67
N LYS A 183 -4.22 30.24 4.50
CA LYS A 183 -5.52 29.68 4.13
C LYS A 183 -5.44 28.19 3.86
N MET A 184 -4.38 27.75 3.17
CA MET A 184 -4.15 26.32 2.94
C MET A 184 -3.85 25.58 4.24
N VAL A 185 -2.99 26.13 5.11
CA VAL A 185 -2.73 25.56 6.45
C VAL A 185 -4.04 25.43 7.25
N ALA A 186 -4.88 26.47 7.26
CA ALA A 186 -6.19 26.40 7.93
C ALA A 186 -7.12 25.33 7.33
N SER A 187 -7.09 25.14 6.01
CA SER A 187 -7.85 24.09 5.32
C SER A 187 -7.35 22.68 5.71
N CYS A 188 -6.03 22.47 5.73
CA CYS A 188 -5.40 21.24 6.19
C CYS A 188 -5.79 20.92 7.64
N CYS A 189 -5.68 21.89 8.54
CA CYS A 189 -6.09 21.72 9.95
C CYS A 189 -7.58 21.35 10.07
N ARG A 190 -8.46 22.02 9.32
CA ARG A 190 -9.90 21.69 9.31
C ARG A 190 -10.14 20.26 8.82
N PHE A 191 -9.48 19.85 7.74
CA PHE A 191 -9.55 18.49 7.21
C PHE A 191 -9.12 17.46 8.26
N LEU A 192 -7.95 17.66 8.89
CA LEU A 192 -7.43 16.74 9.92
C LEU A 192 -8.37 16.63 11.12
N CYS A 193 -8.99 17.75 11.53
CA CYS A 193 -10.02 17.75 12.57
C CYS A 193 -11.26 16.92 12.17
N TYR A 194 -11.74 17.04 10.93
CA TYR A 194 -12.83 16.19 10.44
C TYR A 194 -12.43 14.73 10.39
N PHE A 195 -11.23 14.42 9.88
CA PHE A 195 -10.71 13.05 9.83
C PHE A 195 -10.69 12.39 11.22
N CYS A 196 -10.21 13.10 12.24
CA CYS A 196 -10.25 12.65 13.64
C CYS A 196 -11.68 12.42 14.15
N ARG A 197 -12.61 13.31 13.82
CA ARG A 197 -13.99 13.26 14.33
C ARG A 197 -14.78 12.05 13.82
N ILE A 198 -14.48 11.56 12.62
CA ILE A 198 -15.27 10.50 11.98
C ILE A 198 -15.01 9.12 12.60
N SER A 199 -13.84 8.90 13.22
CA SER A 199 -13.50 7.58 13.79
C SER A 199 -12.47 7.67 14.92
N ARG A 200 -12.70 6.91 16.00
CA ARG A 200 -11.72 6.75 17.10
C ARG A 200 -10.40 6.16 16.61
N GLN A 201 -10.44 5.25 15.64
CA GLN A 201 -9.22 4.68 15.05
C GLN A 201 -8.46 5.70 14.20
N ASN A 202 -9.17 6.64 13.55
CA ASN A 202 -8.53 7.75 12.83
C ASN A 202 -7.87 8.73 13.81
N GLN A 203 -8.55 9.05 14.92
CA GLN A 203 -7.95 9.85 15.99
C GLN A 203 -6.70 9.18 16.56
N LYS A 204 -6.71 7.85 16.76
CA LYS A 204 -5.54 7.11 17.20
C LYS A 204 -4.38 7.21 16.19
N ALA A 205 -4.66 7.04 14.89
CA ALA A 205 -3.64 7.20 13.86
C ALA A 205 -3.03 8.61 13.87
N MET A 206 -3.84 9.64 14.05
CA MET A 206 -3.34 11.01 14.21
C MET A 206 -2.52 11.22 15.49
N PHE A 207 -2.86 10.55 16.58
CA PHE A 207 -2.12 10.62 17.83
C PHE A 207 -0.69 10.08 17.68
N ASP A 208 -0.49 9.05 16.86
CA ASP A 208 0.84 8.51 16.57
C ASP A 208 1.77 9.54 15.90
N HIS A 209 1.21 10.58 15.26
CA HIS A 209 1.96 11.68 14.65
C HIS A 209 1.93 12.99 15.46
N LEU A 210 1.41 12.99 16.69
CA LEU A 210 1.22 14.20 17.49
C LEU A 210 2.55 14.90 17.82
N GLY A 211 3.61 14.15 18.15
CA GLY A 211 4.93 14.72 18.44
C GLY A 211 5.47 15.54 17.26
N TYR A 212 5.37 14.98 16.05
CA TYR A 212 5.78 15.64 14.81
C TYR A 212 4.98 16.92 14.54
N LEU A 213 3.67 16.93 14.82
CA LEU A 213 2.86 18.14 14.67
C LEU A 213 3.25 19.23 15.68
N LEU A 214 3.52 18.84 16.93
CA LEU A 214 3.89 19.79 17.99
C LEU A 214 5.24 20.45 17.71
N GLU A 215 6.23 19.69 17.22
CA GLU A 215 7.53 20.23 16.81
C GLU A 215 7.41 21.30 15.71
N ASN A 216 6.39 21.20 14.85
CA ASN A 216 6.13 22.14 13.76
C ASN A 216 5.06 23.20 14.11
N SER A 217 4.52 23.20 15.34
CA SER A 217 3.42 24.08 15.76
C SER A 217 3.86 25.47 16.25
N SER A 218 5.16 25.71 16.42
CA SER A 218 5.70 27.00 16.89
C SER A 218 5.56 28.13 15.87
N VAL A 219 5.15 27.83 14.65
CA VAL A 219 4.95 28.79 13.56
C VAL A 219 3.47 29.23 13.57
N GLY A 220 3.19 30.46 14.03
CA GLY A 220 1.85 31.08 13.89
C GLY A 220 1.09 31.48 15.16
N LEU A 221 1.70 31.44 16.35
CA LEU A 221 1.12 32.00 17.59
C LEU A 221 1.87 33.25 18.11
N GLY A 222 2.57 33.95 17.21
CA GLY A 222 3.23 35.24 17.46
C GLY A 222 2.51 36.37 16.75
#